data_AF-A0A7G2RZG9-F1
#
_entry.id   AF-A0A7G2RZG9-F1
#
_cell.length_a   1.000
_cell.length_b   1.000
_cell.length_c   1.000
_cell.angle_alpha   90.00
_cell.angle_beta   90.00
_cell.angle_gamma   90.00
#
_symmetry.space_group_name_H-M   'P 1'
#
loop_
_entity.id
_entity.type
_entity.pdbx_description
1 polymer ?
#
loop_
_entity_poly.entity_id
_entity_poly.type
_entity_poly.pdbx_seq_one_letter_code
_entity_poly.pdbx_strand_id
1 'polypeptide(L)'
;MRYLSFVLFAVLALPAHAQISSGMSERLCLAASQESAFGALVDDLIESDELALTSGEQVLSLSCQDGSSVLEKMVLARQAENLEYAVIDLGLNLTASRVALHGQTLPLKEALQRLGEQGDSDVQDFVQSYLSDLSDEDFNPNLRVSLN
;
A
#
# COMPACT_ATOMS: atom_id res chain seq x y z
N MET A 1 30.84 -21.09 -52.09
CA MET A 1 29.49 -20.90 -51.51
C MET A 1 29.65 -20.11 -50.22
N ARG A 2 29.04 -18.92 -50.13
CA ARG A 2 29.08 -18.03 -48.95
C ARG A 2 27.97 -18.45 -47.99
N TYR A 3 28.31 -18.96 -46.82
CA TYR A 3 27.36 -19.20 -45.74
C TYR A 3 27.23 -17.91 -44.93
N LEU A 4 26.09 -17.23 -45.06
CA LEU A 4 25.70 -16.12 -44.19
C LEU A 4 24.98 -16.70 -42.97
N SER A 5 25.67 -16.77 -41.85
CA SER A 5 25.05 -17.04 -40.55
C SER A 5 24.44 -15.75 -40.01
N PHE A 6 23.12 -15.64 -40.04
CA PHE A 6 22.39 -14.63 -39.29
C PHE A 6 22.28 -15.09 -37.83
N VAL A 7 22.96 -14.39 -36.92
CA VAL A 7 22.74 -14.54 -35.47
C VAL A 7 21.60 -13.61 -35.09
N LEU A 8 20.43 -14.21 -34.83
CA LEU A 8 19.24 -13.49 -34.36
C LEU A 8 19.44 -13.19 -32.86
N PHE A 9 19.77 -11.94 -32.53
CA PHE A 9 19.75 -11.45 -31.15
C PHE A 9 18.29 -11.26 -30.72
N ALA A 10 17.73 -12.27 -30.04
CA ALA A 10 16.48 -12.11 -29.30
C ALA A 10 16.77 -11.29 -28.04
N VAL A 11 16.53 -9.98 -28.10
CA VAL A 11 16.51 -9.12 -26.91
C VAL A 11 15.26 -9.48 -26.13
N LEU A 12 15.43 -10.28 -25.08
CA LEU A 12 14.40 -10.48 -24.06
C LEU A 12 14.26 -9.15 -23.31
N ALA A 13 13.27 -8.34 -23.69
CA ALA A 13 12.79 -7.24 -22.86
C ALA A 13 12.13 -7.88 -21.62
N LEU A 14 12.92 -8.09 -20.58
CA LEU A 14 12.39 -8.46 -19.26
C LEU A 14 11.54 -7.28 -18.78
N PRO A 15 10.27 -7.50 -18.38
CA PRO A 15 9.51 -6.45 -17.74
C PRO A 15 10.20 -6.16 -16.41
N ALA A 16 10.83 -4.99 -16.31
CA ALA A 16 11.36 -4.45 -15.07
C ALA A 16 10.16 -4.13 -14.17
N HIS A 17 9.64 -5.14 -13.49
CA HIS A 17 8.82 -4.90 -12.32
C HIS A 17 9.78 -4.31 -11.30
N ALA A 18 9.63 -3.03 -10.98
CA ALA A 18 10.38 -2.38 -9.92
C ALA A 18 10.19 -3.22 -8.64
N GLN A 19 11.21 -4.02 -8.32
CA GLN A 19 11.16 -4.90 -7.17
C GLN A 19 11.48 -4.05 -5.95
N ILE A 20 10.54 -3.96 -5.01
CA ILE A 20 10.71 -3.18 -3.78
C ILE A 20 11.98 -3.66 -3.06
N SER A 21 12.93 -2.75 -2.90
CA SER A 21 14.20 -3.02 -2.23
C SER A 21 14.01 -3.06 -0.71
N SER A 22 14.92 -3.73 0.01
CA SER A 22 14.89 -3.72 1.48
C SER A 22 15.00 -2.31 2.06
N GLY A 23 15.86 -1.47 1.49
CA GLY A 23 16.01 -0.07 1.91
C GLY A 23 14.76 0.78 1.67
N MET A 24 14.01 0.49 0.59
CA MET A 24 12.70 1.12 0.35
C MET A 24 11.67 0.67 1.40
N SER A 25 11.63 -0.63 1.71
CA SER A 25 10.73 -1.18 2.74
C SER A 25 10.96 -0.53 4.10
N GLU A 26 12.22 -0.33 4.50
CA GLU A 26 12.55 0.35 5.76
C GLU A 26 12.07 1.81 5.79
N ARG A 27 12.29 2.55 4.70
CA ARG A 27 11.82 3.95 4.58
C ARG A 27 10.29 4.02 4.67
N LEU A 28 9.58 3.13 3.96
CA LEU A 28 8.11 3.07 3.97
C LEU A 28 7.57 2.72 5.36
N CYS A 29 8.18 1.75 6.05
CA CYS A 29 7.82 1.39 7.42
C CYS A 29 8.03 2.54 8.42
N LEU A 30 9.11 3.29 8.27
CA LEU A 30 9.40 4.44 9.13
C LEU A 30 8.40 5.59 8.87
N ALA A 31 8.12 5.89 7.61
CA ALA A 31 7.18 6.93 7.21
C ALA A 31 5.73 6.59 7.62
N ALA A 32 5.35 5.32 7.56
CA ALA A 32 4.02 4.83 7.95
C ALA A 32 3.61 5.20 9.38
N SER A 33 4.58 5.33 10.28
CA SER A 33 4.34 5.71 11.69
C SER A 33 4.46 7.21 11.98
N GLN A 34 4.83 8.02 10.99
CA GLN A 34 5.04 9.46 11.14
C GLN A 34 3.90 10.25 10.49
N GLU A 35 3.55 11.35 11.12
CA GLU A 35 2.52 12.28 10.65
C GLU A 35 2.87 12.78 9.24
N SER A 36 1.92 12.59 8.31
CA SER A 36 1.96 13.01 6.91
C SER A 36 3.19 12.58 6.09
N ALA A 37 4.02 11.67 6.60
CA ALA A 37 5.30 11.32 5.96
C ALA A 37 5.15 10.24 4.88
N PHE A 38 4.14 9.38 4.98
CA PHE A 38 3.98 8.25 4.07
C PHE A 38 3.64 8.69 2.66
N GLY A 39 2.63 9.55 2.50
CA GLY A 39 2.19 10.01 1.18
C GLY A 39 3.32 10.69 0.40
N ALA A 40 4.01 11.63 1.05
CA ALA A 40 5.16 12.33 0.47
C ALA A 40 6.26 11.36 0.00
N LEU A 41 6.57 10.34 0.81
CA LEU A 41 7.56 9.33 0.41
C LEU A 41 7.09 8.47 -0.76
N VAL A 42 5.81 8.09 -0.79
CA VAL A 42 5.26 7.28 -1.88
C VAL A 42 5.24 8.08 -3.19
N ASP A 43 4.86 9.36 -3.14
CA ASP A 43 4.93 10.27 -4.29
C ASP A 43 6.36 10.38 -4.83
N ASP A 44 7.34 10.64 -3.96
CA ASP A 44 8.77 10.70 -4.35
C ASP A 44 9.23 9.40 -5.03
N LEU A 45 8.80 8.24 -4.53
CA LEU A 45 9.15 6.93 -5.10
C LEU A 45 8.46 6.66 -6.44
N ILE A 46 7.25 7.18 -6.63
CA ILE A 46 6.54 7.09 -7.91
C ILE A 46 7.19 8.02 -8.94
N GLU A 47 7.49 9.26 -8.56
CA GLU A 47 8.11 10.26 -9.44
C GLU A 47 9.52 9.84 -9.90
N SER A 48 10.21 9.04 -9.09
CA SER A 48 11.53 8.48 -9.40
C SER A 48 11.48 7.13 -10.15
N ASP A 49 10.30 6.67 -10.58
CA ASP A 49 10.06 5.36 -11.20
C ASP A 49 10.52 4.17 -10.32
N GLU A 50 10.70 4.37 -9.02
CA GLU A 50 11.08 3.32 -8.06
C GLU A 50 9.86 2.50 -7.60
N LEU A 51 8.66 3.07 -7.69
CA LEU A 51 7.39 2.44 -7.31
C LEU A 51 6.32 2.70 -8.38
N ALA A 52 5.53 1.69 -8.72
CA ALA A 52 4.41 1.89 -9.63
C ALA A 52 3.21 2.50 -8.90
N LEU A 53 2.45 3.36 -9.58
CA LEU A 53 1.19 3.93 -9.08
C LEU A 53 0.19 2.87 -8.58
N THR A 54 0.21 1.67 -9.16
CA THR A 54 -0.68 0.56 -8.82
C THR A 54 -0.17 -0.32 -7.68
N SER A 55 0.94 0.02 -7.04
CA SER A 55 1.59 -0.82 -6.03
C SER A 55 0.99 -0.70 -4.61
N GLY A 56 -0.10 0.04 -4.40
CA GLY A 56 -0.64 0.32 -3.07
C GLY A 56 -0.89 -0.93 -2.20
N GLU A 57 -1.48 -2.00 -2.77
CA GLU A 57 -1.68 -3.28 -2.05
C GLU A 57 -0.35 -3.89 -1.60
N GLN A 58 0.64 -3.87 -2.49
CA GLN A 58 1.96 -4.41 -2.24
C GLN A 58 2.67 -3.60 -1.16
N VAL A 59 2.59 -2.26 -1.22
CA VAL A 59 3.19 -1.34 -0.25
C VAL A 59 2.62 -1.56 1.14
N LEU A 60 1.30 -1.62 1.29
CA LEU A 60 0.65 -1.88 2.59
C LEU A 60 1.00 -3.26 3.16
N SER A 61 1.30 -4.22 2.28
CA SER A 61 1.67 -5.60 2.63
C SER A 61 3.15 -5.81 2.95
N LEU A 62 3.99 -4.79 2.77
CA LEU A 62 5.42 -4.89 3.03
C LEU A 62 5.68 -5.19 4.50
N SER A 63 6.57 -6.14 4.76
CA SER A 63 7.01 -6.48 6.11
C SER A 63 8.14 -5.55 6.54
N CYS A 64 7.99 -5.00 7.73
CA CYS A 64 8.98 -4.20 8.44
C CYS A 64 9.98 -5.10 9.16
N GLN A 65 11.11 -4.52 9.60
CA GLN A 65 12.17 -5.28 10.29
C GLN A 65 11.69 -6.00 11.57
N ASP A 66 10.66 -5.47 12.23
CA ASP A 66 10.07 -6.07 13.43
C ASP A 66 8.94 -7.07 13.14
N GLY A 67 8.71 -7.39 11.87
CA GLY A 67 7.70 -8.35 11.42
C GLY A 67 6.31 -7.77 11.22
N SER A 68 6.06 -6.53 11.65
CA SER A 68 4.79 -5.83 11.36
C SER A 68 4.68 -5.48 9.88
N SER A 69 3.47 -5.19 9.39
CA SER A 69 3.29 -4.62 8.04
C SER A 69 3.30 -3.09 8.04
N VAL A 70 3.51 -2.48 6.87
CA VAL A 70 3.32 -1.02 6.68
C VAL A 70 1.92 -0.58 7.10
N LEU A 71 0.88 -1.35 6.74
CA LEU A 71 -0.49 -1.10 7.19
C LEU A 71 -0.60 -1.11 8.73
N GLU A 72 -0.01 -2.12 9.36
CA GLU A 72 -0.02 -2.26 10.83
C GLU A 72 0.69 -1.09 11.50
N LYS A 73 1.81 -0.60 10.95
CA LYS A 73 2.48 0.61 11.45
C LYS A 73 1.58 1.82 11.48
N MET A 74 0.82 2.07 10.40
CA MET A 74 -0.10 3.20 10.34
C MET A 74 -1.21 3.08 11.37
N VAL A 75 -1.80 1.89 11.50
CA VAL A 75 -2.93 1.65 12.41
C VAL A 75 -2.50 1.77 13.87
N LEU A 76 -1.39 1.14 14.26
CA LEU A 76 -0.88 1.20 15.63
C LEU A 76 -0.44 2.62 16.02
N ALA A 77 0.06 3.40 15.06
CA ALA A 77 0.40 4.80 15.25
C ALA A 77 -0.78 5.77 15.06
N ARG A 78 -1.98 5.25 14.74
CA ARG A 78 -3.23 6.02 14.49
C ARG A 78 -3.06 7.12 13.43
N GLN A 79 -2.35 6.80 12.35
CA GLN A 79 -2.04 7.74 11.27
C GLN A 79 -3.18 7.81 10.25
N ALA A 80 -4.20 8.62 10.54
CA ALA A 80 -5.36 8.79 9.66
C ALA A 80 -4.97 9.28 8.26
N GLU A 81 -4.14 10.32 8.17
CA GLU A 81 -3.73 10.91 6.89
C GLU A 81 -2.94 9.91 6.01
N ASN A 82 -2.08 9.10 6.61
CA ASN A 82 -1.34 8.07 5.87
C ASN A 82 -2.28 6.99 5.31
N LEU A 83 -3.31 6.61 6.06
CA LEU A 83 -4.33 5.68 5.59
C LEU A 83 -5.25 6.32 4.54
N GLU A 84 -5.61 7.59 4.71
CA GLU A 84 -6.35 8.37 3.72
C GLU A 84 -5.62 8.38 2.39
N TYR A 85 -4.33 8.70 2.38
CA TYR A 85 -3.51 8.64 1.17
C TYR A 85 -3.53 7.24 0.53
N ALA A 86 -3.42 6.18 1.33
CA ALA A 86 -3.45 4.82 0.80
C ALA A 86 -4.82 4.44 0.20
N VAL A 87 -5.93 4.83 0.83
CA VAL A 87 -7.28 4.44 0.39
C VAL A 87 -7.82 5.37 -0.69
N ILE A 88 -7.57 6.66 -0.57
CA ILE A 88 -8.13 7.70 -1.42
C ILE A 88 -7.19 7.98 -2.59
N ASP A 89 -5.97 8.45 -2.31
CA ASP A 89 -5.04 8.92 -3.35
C ASP A 89 -4.46 7.75 -4.18
N LEU A 90 -4.06 6.65 -3.53
CA LEU A 90 -3.64 5.43 -4.23
C LEU A 90 -4.83 4.58 -4.73
N GLY A 91 -6.07 4.98 -4.41
CA GLY A 91 -7.29 4.35 -4.91
C GLY A 91 -7.53 2.93 -4.40
N LEU A 92 -7.00 2.55 -3.23
CA LEU A 92 -7.26 1.25 -2.66
C LEU A 92 -8.72 1.12 -2.20
N ASN A 93 -9.31 -0.04 -2.46
CA ASN A 93 -10.70 -0.29 -2.15
C ASN A 93 -10.83 -1.20 -0.92
N LEU A 94 -11.67 -0.80 0.02
CA LEU A 94 -11.90 -1.53 1.28
C LEU A 94 -12.30 -3.01 1.08
N THR A 95 -13.04 -3.36 0.04
CA THR A 95 -13.54 -4.73 -0.19
C THR A 95 -12.78 -5.47 -1.28
N ALA A 96 -12.35 -4.75 -2.33
CA ALA A 96 -11.64 -5.36 -3.45
C ALA A 96 -10.13 -5.47 -3.21
N SER A 97 -9.51 -4.48 -2.56
CA SER A 97 -8.07 -4.49 -2.37
C SER A 97 -7.63 -5.51 -1.34
N ARG A 98 -6.54 -6.22 -1.66
CA ARG A 98 -6.05 -7.34 -0.87
C ARG A 98 -4.70 -7.01 -0.26
N VAL A 99 -4.59 -7.18 1.05
CA VAL A 99 -3.35 -6.91 1.80
C VAL A 99 -2.92 -8.13 2.60
N ALA A 100 -1.61 -8.27 2.79
CA ALA A 100 -1.03 -9.30 3.65
C ALA A 100 -0.98 -8.80 5.10
N LEU A 101 -1.55 -9.59 6.02
CA LEU A 101 -1.47 -9.38 7.46
C LEU A 101 -1.20 -10.73 8.14
N HIS A 102 -0.11 -10.82 8.91
CA HIS A 102 0.28 -12.03 9.64
C HIS A 102 0.26 -13.33 8.80
N GLY A 103 0.75 -13.24 7.55
CA GLY A 103 0.81 -14.37 6.61
C GLY A 103 -0.51 -14.73 5.94
N GLN A 104 -1.57 -13.95 6.15
CA GLN A 104 -2.87 -14.12 5.49
C GLN A 104 -3.13 -12.95 4.52
N THR A 105 -3.68 -13.25 3.35
CA THR A 105 -4.16 -12.23 2.41
C THR A 105 -5.64 -11.96 2.68
N LEU A 106 -5.97 -10.73 3.06
CA LEU A 106 -7.31 -10.33 3.50
C LEU A 106 -7.80 -9.13 2.68
N PRO A 107 -9.13 -8.93 2.53
CA PRO A 107 -9.68 -7.63 2.16
C PRO A 107 -9.15 -6.53 3.10
N LEU A 108 -8.85 -5.35 2.56
CA LEU A 108 -8.31 -4.22 3.35
C LEU A 108 -9.19 -3.88 4.55
N LYS A 109 -10.51 -3.86 4.39
CA LYS A 109 -11.46 -3.65 5.49
C LYS A 109 -11.30 -4.67 6.61
N GLU A 110 -11.18 -5.95 6.25
CA GLU A 110 -11.03 -7.03 7.22
C GLU A 110 -9.67 -6.93 7.94
N ALA A 111 -8.60 -6.57 7.23
CA ALA A 111 -7.30 -6.34 7.83
C ALA A 111 -7.34 -5.19 8.86
N LEU A 112 -7.96 -4.05 8.51
CA LEU A 112 -8.16 -2.92 9.43
C LEU A 112 -8.96 -3.34 10.67
N GLN A 113 -10.08 -4.05 10.48
CA GLN A 113 -10.91 -4.54 11.58
C GLN A 113 -10.12 -5.46 12.52
N ARG A 114 -9.35 -6.42 11.99
CA ARG A 114 -8.52 -7.31 12.81
C ARG A 114 -7.44 -6.56 13.59
N LEU A 115 -6.84 -5.53 13.01
CA LEU A 115 -5.87 -4.69 13.71
C LEU A 115 -6.55 -3.90 14.84
N GLY A 116 -7.77 -3.39 14.62
CA GLY A 116 -8.57 -2.75 15.67
C GLY A 116 -8.93 -3.69 16.82
N GLU A 117 -9.32 -4.94 16.51
CA GLU A 117 -9.67 -5.97 17.51
C GLU A 117 -8.46 -6.45 18.34
N GLN A 118 -7.25 -6.39 17.77
CA GLN A 118 -6.01 -6.82 18.41
C GLN A 118 -5.30 -5.69 19.17
N GLY A 119 -5.68 -4.44 18.88
CA GLY A 119 -5.11 -3.25 19.50
C GLY A 119 -5.65 -2.95 20.90
N ASP A 120 -5.16 -1.86 21.48
CA ASP A 120 -5.75 -1.27 22.69
C ASP A 120 -7.03 -0.49 22.36
N SER A 121 -7.67 0.10 23.39
CA SER A 121 -8.91 0.88 23.20
C SER A 121 -8.74 2.03 22.22
N ASP A 122 -7.57 2.68 22.22
CA ASP A 122 -7.32 3.84 21.38
C ASP A 122 -7.16 3.43 19.92
N VAL A 123 -6.53 2.28 19.65
CA VAL A 123 -6.46 1.70 18.30
C VAL A 123 -7.83 1.20 17.85
N GLN A 124 -8.62 0.59 18.72
CA GLN A 124 -9.98 0.15 18.41
C GLN A 124 -10.87 1.34 18.01
N ASP A 125 -10.87 2.40 18.82
CA ASP A 125 -11.64 3.63 18.55
C ASP A 125 -11.19 4.28 17.25
N PHE A 126 -9.88 4.37 17.03
CA PHE A 126 -9.32 4.89 15.78
C PHE A 126 -9.81 4.13 14.55
N VAL A 127 -9.71 2.79 14.55
CA VAL A 127 -10.16 1.97 13.40
C VAL A 127 -11.67 2.10 13.19
N GLN A 128 -12.45 2.12 14.27
CA GLN A 128 -13.91 2.24 14.18
C GLN A 128 -14.34 3.58 13.60
N SER A 129 -13.72 4.69 14.04
CA SER A 129 -13.93 6.02 13.48
C SER A 129 -13.49 6.09 12.03
N TYR A 130 -12.28 5.62 11.72
CA TYR A 130 -11.74 5.68 10.37
C TYR A 130 -12.57 4.90 9.34
N LEU A 131 -13.04 3.69 9.70
CA LEU A 131 -13.94 2.92 8.83
C LEU A 131 -15.33 3.57 8.68
N SER A 132 -15.77 4.36 9.67
CA SER A 132 -16.99 5.16 9.57
C SER A 132 -16.78 6.32 8.61
N ASP A 133 -15.68 7.06 8.74
CA ASP A 133 -15.35 8.20 7.88
C ASP A 133 -15.20 7.77 6.41
N LEU A 134 -14.56 6.63 6.15
CA LEU A 134 -14.46 6.08 4.79
C LEU A 134 -15.78 5.67 4.13
N SER A 135 -16.87 5.60 4.89
CA SER A 135 -18.22 5.36 4.37
C SER A 135 -18.98 6.65 4.04
N ASP A 136 -18.43 7.81 4.40
CA ASP A 136 -18.92 9.13 4.05
C ASP A 136 -18.30 9.56 2.70
N GLU A 137 -19.14 9.99 1.75
CA GLU A 137 -18.68 10.42 0.43
C GLU A 137 -17.99 11.78 0.41
N ASP A 138 -18.24 12.61 1.43
CA ASP A 138 -17.55 13.90 1.57
C ASP A 138 -16.12 13.71 2.07
N PHE A 139 -15.88 12.65 2.84
CA PHE A 139 -14.54 12.22 3.25
C PHE A 139 -13.88 11.35 2.18
N ASN A 140 -14.59 10.36 1.63
CA ASN A 140 -14.10 9.42 0.63
C ASN A 140 -14.79 9.64 -0.74
N PRO A 141 -14.25 10.53 -1.59
CA PRO A 141 -14.86 10.84 -2.88
C PRO A 141 -14.85 9.65 -3.86
N ASN A 142 -14.02 8.62 -3.63
CA ASN A 142 -13.96 7.42 -4.48
C ASN A 142 -15.28 6.61 -4.45
N LEU A 143 -16.13 6.81 -3.44
CA LEU A 143 -17.46 6.21 -3.38
C LEU A 143 -18.39 6.71 -4.50
N ARG A 144 -18.24 7.96 -4.93
CA ARG A 144 -19.05 8.57 -6.00
C ARG A 144 -18.68 8.05 -7.38
N VAL A 145 -17.42 7.67 -7.56
CA VAL A 145 -16.89 7.16 -8.84
C VAL A 145 -17.33 5.72 -9.09
N SER A 146 -17.66 4.97 -8.04
CA SER A 146 -18.01 3.54 -8.09
C SER A 146 -19.45 3.24 -8.56
N LEU A 147 -20.26 4.25 -8.87
CA LEU A 147 -21.68 4.13 -9.24
C LEU A 147 -22.01 4.30 -10.73
N ASN A 148 -21.00 4.33 -11.61
CA ASN A 148 -21.18 4.46 -13.08
C ASN A 148 -20.66 3.24 -13.85
#